data_AF-A0AB37M567-F1
#
_entry.id   AF-A0AB37M567-F1
#
_cell.length_a   1.000
_cell.length_b   1.000
_cell.length_c   1.000
_cell.angle_alpha   90.00
_cell.angle_beta   90.00
_cell.angle_gamma   90.00
#
_symmetry.space_group_name_H-M   'P 1'
#
loop_
_entity.id
_entity.type
_entity.pdbx_description
1 polymer ?
#
loop_
_entity_poly.entity_id
_entity_poly.type
_entity_poly.pdbx_seq_one_letter_code
_entity_poly.pdbx_strand_id
1 'polypeptide(L)'
;MSESTRSRTNNSETIVHEEIINLIESPELREHLLHNPQLLSGDDYSQIIGGASIEINRKREMLSRLIVAERNSSDDTFDWYDPEDCIDYIDDCLNVLKAVDGNKKMLLISEISFVDSEVGSAITHGPFPVASWPAALTAMRTYAGKWSGKTDLSSSYWMIELFNLANDPSCSYPYDGFLEPDYTYYANASGEIQYICREEEGECGEALDCIVGEIFGPWFKGAYIGLPTPYKKGDILEIDCRPWAPGPCYCLVANSKLDCLYLDRDGQIYCGSIPYGSCFAGWAHTNLMLSPVLRARKVTQPLPEECATLQAIELDRIEDLLEECAGNKEKEPGWLDIYRHRAR
;
A
#
# COMPACT_ATOMS: atom_id res chain seq x y z
N MET A 1 -8.34 -39.84 -22.77
CA MET A 1 -7.92 -39.68 -21.36
C MET A 1 -7.49 -38.24 -21.02
N SER A 2 -7.86 -37.24 -21.83
CA SER A 2 -7.35 -35.86 -21.75
C SER A 2 -8.37 -34.82 -21.26
N GLU A 3 -9.65 -35.16 -21.12
CA GLU A 3 -10.71 -34.21 -20.71
C GLU A 3 -10.87 -34.06 -19.18
N SER A 4 -10.54 -35.10 -18.41
CA SER A 4 -10.75 -35.11 -16.95
C SER A 4 -9.73 -34.23 -16.20
N THR A 5 -8.49 -34.14 -16.71
CA THR A 5 -7.44 -33.31 -16.10
C THR A 5 -7.69 -31.83 -16.35
N ARG A 6 -8.15 -31.46 -17.56
CA ARG A 6 -8.41 -30.07 -17.96
C ARG A 6 -9.59 -29.42 -17.22
N SER A 7 -10.65 -30.20 -16.95
CA SER A 7 -11.78 -29.72 -16.13
C SER A 7 -11.41 -29.49 -14.66
N ARG A 8 -10.40 -30.20 -14.15
CA ARG A 8 -10.00 -30.14 -12.74
C ARG A 8 -8.98 -29.03 -12.47
N THR A 9 -8.10 -28.75 -13.44
CA THR A 9 -7.17 -27.60 -13.40
C THR A 9 -7.92 -26.27 -13.51
N ASN A 10 -8.87 -26.14 -14.45
CA ASN A 10 -9.65 -24.91 -14.60
C ASN A 10 -10.43 -24.54 -13.32
N ASN A 11 -10.91 -25.55 -12.58
CA ASN A 11 -11.59 -25.31 -11.31
C ASN A 11 -10.63 -24.84 -10.21
N SER A 12 -9.39 -25.33 -10.18
CA SER A 12 -8.42 -24.93 -9.16
C SER A 12 -7.91 -23.50 -9.36
N GLU A 13 -7.67 -23.12 -10.61
CA GLU A 13 -7.28 -21.77 -11.01
C GLU A 13 -8.36 -20.75 -10.67
N THR A 14 -9.60 -21.03 -11.08
CA THR A 14 -10.78 -20.19 -10.77
C THR A 14 -10.93 -19.97 -9.25
N ILE A 15 -10.75 -21.02 -8.44
CA ILE A 15 -10.83 -20.91 -6.97
C ILE A 15 -9.74 -19.99 -6.42
N VAL A 16 -8.52 -20.06 -6.95
CA VAL A 16 -7.40 -19.21 -6.50
C VAL A 16 -7.66 -17.75 -6.89
N HIS A 17 -8.08 -17.49 -8.13
CA HIS A 17 -8.43 -16.13 -8.59
C HIS A 17 -9.56 -15.52 -7.76
N GLU A 18 -10.65 -16.27 -7.52
CA GLU A 18 -11.74 -15.81 -6.66
C GLU A 18 -11.27 -15.48 -5.24
N GLU A 19 -10.41 -16.30 -4.64
CA GLU A 19 -9.85 -16.04 -3.32
C GLU A 19 -9.00 -14.76 -3.29
N ILE A 20 -8.20 -14.52 -4.34
CA ILE A 20 -7.40 -13.30 -4.47
C ILE A 20 -8.31 -12.07 -4.62
N ILE A 21 -9.32 -12.12 -5.50
CA ILE A 21 -10.29 -11.01 -5.65
C ILE A 21 -11.03 -10.75 -4.33
N ASN A 22 -11.29 -11.78 -3.52
CA ASN A 22 -11.90 -11.62 -2.21
C ASN A 22 -11.02 -10.90 -1.18
N LEU A 23 -9.74 -10.66 -1.44
CA LEU A 23 -8.90 -9.76 -0.64
C LEU A 23 -9.29 -8.29 -0.79
N ILE A 24 -9.99 -7.93 -1.87
CA ILE A 24 -10.45 -6.56 -2.12
C ILE A 24 -11.56 -6.21 -1.13
N GLU A 25 -11.33 -5.18 -0.33
CA GLU A 25 -12.27 -4.71 0.70
C GLU A 25 -13.37 -3.80 0.14
N SER A 26 -13.13 -3.20 -1.03
CA SER A 26 -14.12 -2.46 -1.82
C SER A 26 -15.19 -3.44 -2.35
N PRO A 27 -16.45 -3.35 -1.86
CA PRO A 27 -17.48 -4.31 -2.23
C PRO A 27 -17.88 -4.20 -3.70
N GLU A 28 -18.01 -2.99 -4.25
CA GLU A 28 -18.39 -2.79 -5.65
C GLU A 28 -17.29 -3.26 -6.60
N LEU A 29 -16.03 -2.96 -6.29
CA LEU A 29 -14.89 -3.43 -7.10
C LEU A 29 -14.76 -4.94 -7.04
N ARG A 30 -14.85 -5.53 -5.84
CA ARG A 30 -14.82 -6.98 -5.65
C ARG A 30 -15.93 -7.66 -6.46
N GLU A 31 -17.16 -7.18 -6.36
CA GLU A 31 -18.29 -7.72 -7.14
C GLU A 31 -18.04 -7.58 -8.64
N HIS A 32 -17.55 -6.43 -9.10
CA HIS A 32 -17.25 -6.20 -10.51
C HIS A 32 -16.22 -7.18 -11.05
N LEU A 33 -15.11 -7.39 -10.34
CA LEU A 33 -14.02 -8.27 -10.75
C LEU A 33 -14.38 -9.76 -10.65
N LEU A 34 -15.16 -10.17 -9.64
CA LEU A 34 -15.69 -11.54 -9.56
C LEU A 34 -16.62 -11.87 -10.75
N HIS A 35 -17.39 -10.89 -11.25
CA HIS A 35 -18.23 -11.08 -12.44
C HIS A 35 -17.43 -10.99 -13.74
N ASN A 36 -16.24 -10.39 -13.72
CA ASN A 36 -15.42 -10.14 -14.90
C ASN A 36 -13.94 -10.52 -14.69
N PRO A 37 -13.63 -11.76 -14.26
CA PRO A 37 -12.25 -12.16 -13.94
C PRO A 37 -11.34 -12.12 -15.17
N GLN A 38 -11.90 -12.21 -16.38
CA GLN A 38 -11.18 -12.09 -17.64
C GLN A 38 -10.56 -10.70 -17.89
N LEU A 39 -10.88 -9.70 -17.05
CA LEU A 39 -10.28 -8.37 -17.12
C LEU A 39 -8.92 -8.30 -16.42
N LEU A 40 -8.56 -9.32 -15.64
CA LEU A 40 -7.34 -9.35 -14.83
C LEU A 40 -6.25 -10.18 -15.52
N SER A 41 -5.02 -9.68 -15.47
CA SER A 41 -3.81 -10.43 -15.81
C SER A 41 -3.19 -11.11 -14.58
N GLY A 42 -2.15 -11.93 -14.79
CA GLY A 42 -1.35 -12.50 -13.70
C GLY A 42 -0.75 -11.40 -12.80
N ASP A 43 -0.23 -10.33 -13.42
CA ASP A 43 0.28 -9.15 -12.73
C ASP A 43 -0.77 -8.49 -11.82
N ASP A 44 -2.03 -8.39 -12.28
CA ASP A 44 -3.11 -7.82 -11.46
C ASP A 44 -3.37 -8.66 -10.20
N TYR A 45 -3.31 -10.00 -10.31
CA TYR A 45 -3.45 -10.88 -9.15
C TYR A 45 -2.28 -10.70 -8.17
N SER A 46 -1.04 -10.60 -8.66
CA SER A 46 0.14 -10.30 -7.84
C SER A 46 -0.02 -8.96 -7.11
N GLN A 47 -0.49 -7.92 -7.81
CA GLN A 47 -0.76 -6.60 -7.23
C GLN A 47 -1.86 -6.62 -6.17
N ILE A 48 -2.96 -7.35 -6.40
CA ILE A 48 -4.02 -7.50 -5.39
C ILE A 48 -3.45 -8.17 -4.12
N ILE A 49 -2.64 -9.22 -4.27
CA ILE A 49 -2.02 -9.90 -3.12
C ILE A 49 -1.09 -8.97 -2.36
N GLY A 50 -0.18 -8.27 -3.04
CA GLY A 50 0.78 -7.39 -2.39
C GLY A 50 0.15 -6.14 -1.78
N GLY A 51 -0.89 -5.58 -2.42
CA GLY A 51 -1.61 -4.43 -1.91
C GLY A 51 -2.53 -4.73 -0.71
N ALA A 52 -3.05 -5.97 -0.59
CA ALA A 52 -4.00 -6.33 0.45
C ALA A 52 -3.44 -6.16 1.88
N SER A 53 -4.26 -5.72 2.83
CA SER A 53 -3.88 -5.55 4.24
C SER A 53 -3.99 -6.86 5.04
N ILE A 54 -3.31 -7.90 4.56
CA ILE A 54 -3.19 -9.22 5.18
C ILE A 54 -1.75 -9.49 5.62
N GLU A 55 -1.55 -10.48 6.49
CA GLU A 55 -0.21 -10.84 6.97
C GLU A 55 0.72 -11.25 5.81
N ILE A 56 1.98 -10.85 5.87
CA ILE A 56 3.00 -11.10 4.84
C ILE A 56 3.19 -12.60 4.56
N ASN A 57 3.08 -13.47 5.56
CA ASN A 57 3.12 -14.93 5.36
C ASN A 57 1.92 -15.43 4.53
N ARG A 58 0.75 -14.81 4.70
CA ARG A 58 -0.44 -15.13 3.89
C ARG A 58 -0.27 -14.65 2.45
N LYS A 59 0.34 -13.48 2.23
CA LYS A 59 0.72 -13.02 0.88
C LYS A 59 1.62 -14.02 0.18
N ARG A 60 2.70 -14.46 0.86
CA ARG A 60 3.63 -15.50 0.37
C ARG A 60 2.92 -16.81 0.00
N GLU A 61 2.01 -17.28 0.86
CA GLU A 61 1.21 -18.49 0.59
C GLU A 61 0.33 -18.33 -0.65
N MET A 62 -0.32 -17.17 -0.81
CA MET A 62 -1.20 -16.90 -1.94
C MET A 62 -0.43 -16.79 -3.26
N LEU A 63 0.74 -16.15 -3.26
CA LEU A 63 1.65 -16.13 -4.42
C LEU A 63 2.08 -17.54 -4.82
N SER A 64 2.43 -18.39 -3.83
CA SER A 64 2.80 -19.79 -4.09
C SER A 64 1.66 -20.57 -4.77
N ARG A 65 0.42 -20.30 -4.36
CA ARG A 65 -0.78 -20.92 -4.95
C ARG A 65 -1.09 -20.36 -6.34
N LEU A 66 -0.85 -19.07 -6.56
CA LEU A 66 -0.99 -18.41 -7.86
C LEU A 66 -0.01 -19.04 -8.88
N ILE A 67 1.26 -19.22 -8.53
CA ILE A 67 2.25 -19.92 -9.38
C ILE A 67 1.76 -21.31 -9.78
N VAL A 68 1.25 -22.09 -8.82
CA VAL A 68 0.78 -23.45 -9.09
C VAL A 68 -0.46 -23.43 -9.99
N ALA A 69 -1.34 -22.43 -9.86
CA ALA A 69 -2.49 -22.27 -10.73
C ALA A 69 -2.06 -21.91 -12.17
N GLU A 70 -1.19 -20.91 -12.32
CA GLU A 70 -0.78 -20.33 -13.60
C GLU A 70 0.20 -21.22 -14.38
N ARG A 71 1.12 -21.95 -13.72
CA ARG A 71 2.00 -22.92 -14.41
C ARG A 71 1.24 -24.05 -15.12
N ASN A 72 -0.03 -24.25 -14.77
CA ASN A 72 -0.93 -25.22 -15.42
C ASN A 72 -1.79 -24.57 -16.51
N SER A 73 -1.79 -23.23 -16.61
CA SER A 73 -2.38 -22.46 -17.70
C SER A 73 -1.36 -22.40 -18.86
N SER A 74 -1.85 -22.24 -20.08
CA SER A 74 -0.99 -22.20 -21.29
C SER A 74 -0.60 -20.78 -21.71
N ASP A 75 -1.01 -19.78 -20.92
CA ASP A 75 -0.74 -18.37 -21.17
C ASP A 75 0.35 -17.91 -20.21
N ASP A 76 1.38 -17.27 -20.76
CA ASP A 76 2.38 -16.56 -19.97
C ASP A 76 1.74 -15.21 -19.60
N THR A 77 1.29 -15.08 -18.34
CA THR A 77 0.40 -14.00 -17.88
C THR A 77 1.08 -12.93 -17.02
N PHE A 78 2.40 -13.05 -16.79
CA PHE A 78 3.19 -12.16 -15.96
C PHE A 78 4.18 -11.37 -16.81
N ASP A 79 4.02 -10.05 -16.86
CA ASP A 79 4.92 -9.17 -17.63
C ASP A 79 5.91 -8.43 -16.72
N TRP A 80 5.49 -8.11 -15.48
CA TRP A 80 6.25 -7.25 -14.58
C TRP A 80 6.46 -7.82 -13.18
N TYR A 81 5.54 -8.63 -12.67
CA TYR A 81 5.54 -9.07 -11.28
C TYR A 81 5.54 -10.59 -11.17
N ASP A 82 6.70 -11.20 -11.44
CA ASP A 82 6.88 -12.65 -11.26
C ASP A 82 6.62 -13.01 -9.78
N PRO A 83 5.61 -13.86 -9.49
CA PRO A 83 5.34 -14.26 -8.13
C PRO A 83 6.51 -15.01 -7.46
N GLU A 84 7.43 -15.61 -8.22
CA GLU A 84 8.63 -16.26 -7.67
C GLU A 84 9.59 -15.24 -7.06
N ASP A 85 9.90 -14.17 -7.80
CA ASP A 85 10.72 -13.06 -7.30
C ASP A 85 10.07 -12.40 -6.07
N CYS A 86 8.74 -12.27 -6.08
CA CYS A 86 7.98 -11.78 -4.93
C CYS A 86 8.11 -12.67 -3.69
N ILE A 87 8.11 -13.99 -3.86
CA ILE A 87 8.28 -14.95 -2.76
C ILE A 87 9.69 -14.88 -2.20
N ASP A 88 10.71 -14.85 -3.07
CA ASP A 88 12.11 -14.76 -2.68
C ASP A 88 12.36 -13.47 -1.89
N TYR A 89 11.81 -12.34 -2.35
CA TYR A 89 11.86 -11.06 -1.63
C TYR A 89 11.25 -11.15 -0.23
N ILE A 90 10.07 -11.76 -0.09
CA ILE A 90 9.44 -11.97 1.23
C ILE A 90 10.29 -12.88 2.12
N ASP A 91 10.81 -13.97 1.57
CA ASP A 91 11.59 -14.95 2.33
C ASP A 91 12.89 -14.35 2.85
N ASP A 92 13.61 -13.61 2.03
CA ASP A 92 14.83 -12.91 2.44
C ASP A 92 14.55 -11.93 3.57
N CYS A 93 13.53 -11.09 3.43
CA CYS A 93 13.11 -10.14 4.46
C CYS A 93 12.81 -10.85 5.79
N LEU A 94 12.05 -11.95 5.75
CA LEU A 94 11.65 -12.70 6.96
C LEU A 94 12.81 -13.49 7.58
N ASN A 95 13.72 -14.01 6.76
CA ASN A 95 14.90 -14.74 7.23
C ASN A 95 15.86 -13.81 7.99
N VAL A 96 16.07 -12.59 7.49
CA VAL A 96 16.88 -11.57 8.17
C VAL A 96 16.24 -11.17 9.51
N LEU A 97 14.91 -10.98 9.55
CA LEU A 97 14.18 -10.64 10.77
C LEU A 97 14.32 -11.73 11.85
N LYS A 98 14.22 -13.01 11.46
CA LYS A 98 14.42 -14.15 12.38
C LYS A 98 15.85 -14.21 12.93
N ALA A 99 16.81 -13.72 12.15
CA ALA A 99 18.22 -13.72 12.50
C ALA A 99 18.67 -12.45 13.26
N VAL A 100 17.77 -11.65 13.83
CA VAL A 100 18.18 -10.44 14.59
C VAL A 100 18.92 -10.80 15.88
N ASP A 101 18.45 -11.80 16.61
CA ASP A 101 18.93 -12.12 17.95
C ASP A 101 20.41 -12.58 17.95
N GLY A 102 21.25 -11.84 18.68
CA GLY A 102 22.69 -12.15 18.82
C GLY A 102 23.58 -11.84 17.62
N ASN A 103 23.06 -11.30 16.51
CA ASN A 103 23.80 -11.15 15.26
C ASN A 103 24.23 -9.72 14.91
N LYS A 104 24.52 -8.88 15.92
CA LYS A 104 24.82 -7.44 15.74
C LYS A 104 23.76 -6.69 14.92
N LYS A 105 22.52 -7.17 14.95
CA LYS A 105 21.37 -6.49 14.35
C LYS A 105 20.55 -5.85 15.45
N MET A 106 19.87 -4.76 15.11
CA MET A 106 18.97 -4.05 16.00
C MET A 106 17.70 -3.69 15.26
N LEU A 107 16.57 -3.71 15.97
CA LEU A 107 15.32 -3.17 15.47
C LEU A 107 15.03 -1.85 16.17
N LEU A 108 14.65 -0.84 15.40
CA LEU A 108 14.03 0.38 15.92
C LEU A 108 12.53 0.31 15.65
N ILE A 109 11.71 0.48 16.68
CA ILE A 109 10.25 0.40 16.57
C ILE A 109 9.66 1.78 16.81
N SER A 110 8.92 2.26 15.82
CA SER A 110 8.24 3.54 15.85
C SER A 110 6.74 3.31 15.68
N GLU A 111 5.94 3.91 16.55
CA GLU A 111 4.51 4.01 16.32
C GLU A 111 4.26 5.20 15.40
N ILE A 112 3.55 4.92 14.30
CA ILE A 112 3.17 5.91 13.30
C ILE A 112 1.67 6.08 13.36
N SER A 113 1.20 7.32 13.29
CA SER A 113 -0.23 7.62 13.14
C SER A 113 -0.46 8.82 12.25
N PHE A 114 -1.68 8.91 11.72
CA PHE A 114 -2.17 10.13 11.08
C PHE A 114 -2.68 11.07 12.15
N VAL A 115 -2.02 12.22 12.32
CA VAL A 115 -2.40 13.22 13.31
C VAL A 115 -3.32 14.24 12.64
N ASP A 116 -4.53 14.41 13.15
CA ASP A 116 -5.58 15.28 12.58
C ASP A 116 -5.15 16.74 12.32
N SER A 117 -4.10 17.22 12.98
CA SER A 117 -3.54 18.56 12.77
C SER A 117 -2.39 18.63 11.76
N GLU A 118 -1.75 17.51 11.41
CA GLU A 118 -0.60 17.48 10.51
C GLU A 118 -0.98 16.95 9.12
N VAL A 119 -0.29 17.48 8.11
CA VAL A 119 -0.43 17.06 6.72
C VAL A 119 0.45 15.81 6.56
N GLY A 120 -0.01 14.65 7.04
CA GLY A 120 0.64 13.36 6.81
C GLY A 120 0.74 12.42 8.02
N SER A 121 1.48 11.33 7.85
CA SER A 121 1.82 10.41 8.96
C SER A 121 3.04 10.91 9.72
N ALA A 122 3.03 10.73 11.04
CA ALA A 122 4.14 11.13 11.90
C ALA A 122 4.49 10.03 12.90
N ILE A 123 5.78 9.95 13.27
CA ILE A 123 6.21 9.18 14.43
C ILE A 123 5.64 9.85 15.68
N THR A 124 4.66 9.21 16.31
CA THR A 124 4.05 9.69 17.54
C THR A 124 4.78 9.18 18.77
N HIS A 125 5.35 7.97 18.71
CA HIS A 125 6.18 7.41 19.76
C HIS A 125 7.33 6.57 19.20
N GLY A 126 8.49 6.65 19.86
CA GLY A 126 9.72 5.97 19.43
C GLY A 126 10.73 6.93 18.78
N PRO A 127 11.73 6.41 18.07
CA PRO A 127 12.05 4.99 17.92
C PRO A 127 12.47 4.33 19.25
N PHE A 128 12.00 3.11 19.51
CA PHE A 128 12.41 2.29 20.65
C PHE A 128 13.31 1.13 20.19
N PRO A 129 14.58 1.06 20.65
CA PRO A 129 15.51 0.03 20.22
C PRO A 129 15.24 -1.30 20.93
N VAL A 130 15.24 -2.39 20.16
CA VAL A 130 15.19 -3.76 20.68
C VAL A 130 16.19 -4.67 19.97
N ALA A 131 16.68 -5.67 20.70
CA ALA A 131 17.70 -6.60 20.22
C ALA A 131 17.14 -7.90 19.63
N SER A 132 15.81 -8.08 19.60
CA SER A 132 15.18 -9.29 19.05
C SER A 132 13.72 -9.06 18.65
N TRP A 133 13.22 -9.88 17.73
CA TRP A 133 11.81 -9.85 17.30
C TRP A 133 10.81 -10.17 18.43
N PRO A 134 11.04 -11.16 19.34
CA PRO A 134 10.16 -11.36 20.48
C PRO A 134 10.08 -10.15 21.43
N ALA A 135 11.19 -9.44 21.61
CA ALA A 135 11.21 -8.19 22.37
C ALA A 135 10.40 -7.10 21.67
N ALA A 136 10.49 -7.01 20.33
CA ALA A 136 9.67 -6.10 19.52
C ALA A 136 8.17 -6.35 19.72
N LEU A 137 7.73 -7.59 19.54
CA LEU A 137 6.34 -7.99 19.75
C LEU A 137 5.85 -7.68 21.17
N THR A 138 6.70 -7.89 22.17
CA THR A 138 6.37 -7.58 23.57
C THR A 138 6.19 -6.07 23.78
N ALA A 139 7.07 -5.25 23.19
CA ALA A 139 6.99 -3.79 23.27
C ALA A 139 5.70 -3.27 22.61
N MET A 140 5.40 -3.73 21.39
CA MET A 140 4.19 -3.34 20.64
C MET A 140 2.91 -3.72 21.40
N ARG A 141 2.82 -4.96 21.92
CA ARG A 141 1.67 -5.40 22.74
C ARG A 141 1.51 -4.61 24.03
N THR A 142 2.62 -4.29 24.70
CA THR A 142 2.61 -3.49 25.92
C THR A 142 2.10 -2.07 25.65
N TYR A 143 2.52 -1.49 24.53
CA TYR A 143 2.03 -0.20 24.08
C TYR A 143 0.52 -0.24 23.79
N ALA A 144 0.07 -1.19 22.94
CA ALA A 144 -1.35 -1.34 22.61
C ALA A 144 -2.22 -1.56 23.85
N GLY A 145 -1.77 -2.39 24.80
CA GLY A 145 -2.47 -2.62 26.07
C GLY A 145 -2.58 -1.38 26.96
N LYS A 146 -1.60 -0.46 26.90
CA LYS A 146 -1.61 0.79 27.66
C LYS A 146 -2.49 1.87 27.02
N TRP A 147 -2.54 1.92 25.69
CA TRP A 147 -3.11 3.04 24.94
C TRP A 147 -4.47 2.78 24.31
N SER A 148 -4.85 1.52 24.04
CA SER A 148 -6.15 1.15 23.45
C SER A 148 -7.37 1.65 24.25
N GLY A 149 -7.23 1.89 25.55
CA GLY A 149 -8.30 2.48 26.39
C GLY A 149 -8.25 4.00 26.53
N LYS A 150 -7.27 4.66 25.91
CA LYS A 150 -6.98 6.10 26.08
C LYS A 150 -7.05 6.89 24.77
N THR A 151 -6.75 6.26 23.66
CA THR A 151 -6.79 6.86 22.32
C THR A 151 -7.28 5.82 21.32
N ASP A 152 -7.86 6.31 20.23
CA ASP A 152 -8.11 5.47 19.07
C ASP A 152 -6.76 5.13 18.40
N LEU A 153 -6.54 3.84 18.16
CA LEU A 153 -5.37 3.30 17.48
C LEU A 153 -5.72 2.79 16.06
N SER A 154 -6.94 3.05 15.59
CA SER A 154 -7.42 2.65 14.25
C SER A 154 -6.56 3.24 13.13
N SER A 155 -5.94 4.40 13.38
CA SER A 155 -5.06 5.11 12.46
C SER A 155 -3.58 4.85 12.72
N SER A 156 -3.26 3.94 13.66
CA SER A 156 -1.90 3.64 14.09
C SER A 156 -1.37 2.35 13.49
N TYR A 157 -0.10 2.39 13.10
CA TYR A 157 0.67 1.21 12.69
C TYR A 157 2.09 1.28 13.25
N TRP A 158 2.82 0.18 13.12
CA TRP A 158 4.22 0.08 13.53
C TRP A 158 5.12 0.14 12.31
N MET A 159 6.11 1.02 12.35
CA MET A 159 7.27 0.97 11.48
C MET A 159 8.43 0.35 12.27
N ILE A 160 9.03 -0.69 11.70
CA ILE A 160 10.10 -1.46 12.32
C ILE A 160 11.29 -1.43 11.37
N GLU A 161 12.34 -0.72 11.75
CA GLU A 161 13.55 -0.55 10.95
C GLU A 161 14.62 -1.51 11.47
N LEU A 162 15.21 -2.33 10.60
CA LEU A 162 16.25 -3.28 10.93
C LEU A 162 17.60 -2.75 10.47
N PHE A 163 18.49 -2.55 11.44
CA PHE A 163 19.86 -2.10 11.22
C PHE A 163 20.84 -3.25 11.43
N ASN A 164 21.78 -3.38 10.52
CA ASN A 164 22.95 -4.22 10.71
C ASN A 164 24.11 -3.37 11.23
N LEU A 165 24.39 -3.49 12.52
CA LEU A 165 25.45 -2.72 13.20
C LEU A 165 26.87 -3.19 12.84
N ALA A 166 27.00 -4.23 12.01
CA ALA A 166 28.27 -4.62 11.43
C ALA A 166 28.59 -3.82 10.15
N ASN A 167 27.59 -3.16 9.54
CA ASN A 167 27.80 -2.31 8.36
C ASN A 167 28.61 -1.07 8.76
N ASP A 168 29.50 -0.65 7.87
CA ASP A 168 30.25 0.59 8.03
C ASP A 168 29.34 1.77 7.61
N PRO A 169 28.98 2.71 8.50
CA PRO A 169 28.17 3.88 8.15
C PRO A 169 28.84 4.81 7.13
N SER A 170 30.15 4.64 6.90
CA SER A 170 30.88 5.35 5.84
C SER A 170 30.78 4.66 4.48
N CYS A 171 30.12 3.50 4.41
CA CYS A 171 29.85 2.77 3.18
C CYS A 171 28.35 2.74 2.82
N SER A 172 27.46 3.27 3.66
CA SER A 172 26.05 3.49 3.30
C SER A 172 25.94 4.73 2.41
N TYR A 173 25.21 4.60 1.31
CA TYR A 173 24.72 5.74 0.54
C TYR A 173 23.49 6.32 1.23
N PRO A 174 23.23 7.64 1.14
CA PRO A 174 24.17 8.68 0.76
C PRO A 174 25.29 8.77 1.81
N TYR A 175 26.55 8.91 1.37
CA TYR A 175 27.75 8.96 2.23
C TYR A 175 27.75 10.14 3.23
N ASP A 176 26.92 10.09 4.26
CA ASP A 176 26.69 11.16 5.23
C ASP A 176 26.99 10.73 6.68
N GLY A 177 27.43 9.47 6.86
CA GLY A 177 27.85 8.92 8.15
C GLY A 177 26.71 8.36 9.00
N PHE A 178 25.50 8.27 8.46
CA PHE A 178 24.37 7.60 9.09
C PHE A 178 24.23 6.16 8.58
N LEU A 179 23.88 5.24 9.49
CA LEU A 179 23.42 3.91 9.08
C LEU A 179 22.00 4.04 8.52
N GLU A 180 21.75 3.37 7.41
CA GLU A 180 20.41 3.16 6.87
C GLU A 180 19.89 1.79 7.29
N PRO A 181 18.55 1.62 7.39
CA PRO A 181 17.98 0.32 7.67
C PRO A 181 18.11 -0.60 6.46
N ASP A 182 18.64 -1.82 6.65
CA ASP A 182 18.68 -2.84 5.60
C ASP A 182 17.24 -3.21 5.15
N TYR A 183 16.30 -3.18 6.09
CA TYR A 183 14.89 -3.52 5.87
C TYR A 183 13.98 -2.68 6.77
N THR A 184 12.82 -2.31 6.24
CA THR A 184 11.72 -1.71 6.98
C THR A 184 10.49 -2.61 6.89
N TYR A 185 9.89 -2.93 8.03
CA TYR A 185 8.67 -3.71 8.14
C TYR A 185 7.55 -2.84 8.68
N TYR A 186 6.36 -3.00 8.12
CA TYR A 186 5.17 -2.29 8.55
C TYR A 186 4.15 -3.29 9.10
N ALA A 187 3.80 -3.12 10.37
CA ALA A 187 2.90 -4.01 11.07
C ALA A 187 1.65 -3.29 11.58
N ASN A 188 0.51 -3.97 11.54
CA ASN A 188 -0.73 -3.44 12.10
C ASN A 188 -0.61 -3.30 13.64
N ALA A 189 -1.61 -2.69 14.29
CA ALA A 189 -1.58 -2.48 15.74
C ALA A 189 -1.30 -3.74 16.59
N SER A 190 -1.64 -4.94 16.09
CA SER A 190 -1.40 -6.23 16.74
C SER A 190 0.05 -6.74 16.61
N GLY A 191 0.86 -6.12 15.76
CA GLY A 191 2.23 -6.51 15.44
C GLY A 191 2.34 -7.52 14.30
N GLU A 192 1.28 -7.71 13.49
CA GLU A 192 1.33 -8.54 12.29
C GLU A 192 1.91 -7.74 11.14
N ILE A 193 3.02 -8.20 10.57
CA ILE A 193 3.67 -7.55 9.43
C ILE A 193 2.78 -7.74 8.20
N GLN A 194 2.43 -6.63 7.55
CA GLN A 194 1.58 -6.62 6.35
C GLN A 194 2.32 -6.07 5.14
N TYR A 195 3.26 -5.14 5.32
CA TYR A 195 4.06 -4.55 4.25
C TYR A 195 5.55 -4.61 4.62
N ILE A 196 6.40 -4.71 3.61
CA ILE A 196 7.85 -4.80 3.73
C ILE A 196 8.50 -3.92 2.67
N CYS A 197 9.63 -3.33 3.03
CA CYS A 197 10.41 -2.50 2.13
C CYS A 197 11.89 -2.82 2.39
N ARG A 198 12.61 -3.14 1.33
CA ARG A 198 14.05 -3.27 1.27
C ARG A 198 14.55 -2.14 0.39
N GLU A 199 15.41 -1.29 0.94
CA GLU A 199 16.13 -0.31 0.13
C GLU A 199 17.35 -1.05 -0.46
N GLU A 200 17.33 -1.31 -1.76
CA GLU A 200 18.50 -1.84 -2.47
C GLU A 200 19.05 -0.80 -3.44
N GLU A 201 20.37 -0.61 -3.38
CA GLU A 201 21.11 -0.02 -4.50
C GLU A 201 21.17 -1.05 -5.64
N GLY A 202 20.45 -0.80 -6.74
CA GLY A 202 20.61 -1.64 -7.92
C GLY A 202 22.04 -1.54 -8.47
N GLU A 203 22.74 -2.68 -8.60
CA GLU A 203 24.17 -2.76 -9.02
C GLU A 203 24.47 -2.10 -10.40
N CYS A 204 23.46 -1.73 -11.19
CA CYS A 204 23.63 -1.07 -12.49
C CYS A 204 22.59 0.02 -12.79
N GLY A 205 21.89 0.58 -11.79
CA GLY A 205 20.80 1.54 -12.07
C GLY A 205 19.65 0.96 -12.90
N GLU A 206 19.50 -0.37 -12.95
CA GLU A 206 18.36 -1.05 -13.54
C GLU A 206 17.47 -1.62 -12.43
N ALA A 207 16.18 -1.35 -12.58
CA ALA A 207 15.16 -1.25 -11.53
C ALA A 207 14.38 -2.56 -11.28
N LEU A 208 15.04 -3.72 -11.30
CA LEU A 208 14.33 -5.01 -11.18
C LEU A 208 13.86 -5.30 -9.75
N ASP A 209 14.71 -5.18 -8.73
CA ASP A 209 14.31 -5.32 -7.32
C ASP A 209 13.39 -4.18 -6.84
N CYS A 210 13.39 -3.07 -7.57
CA CYS A 210 12.51 -1.92 -7.34
C CYS A 210 11.04 -2.25 -7.62
N ILE A 211 10.76 -3.08 -8.64
CA ILE A 211 9.39 -3.40 -9.08
C ILE A 211 8.70 -4.30 -8.05
N VAL A 212 9.39 -5.30 -7.49
CA VAL A 212 8.81 -6.19 -6.46
C VAL A 212 8.56 -5.43 -5.15
N GLY A 213 9.46 -4.52 -4.78
CA GLY A 213 9.30 -3.64 -3.62
C GLY A 213 8.06 -2.73 -3.70
N GLU A 214 7.66 -2.30 -4.90
CA GLU A 214 6.46 -1.49 -5.13
C GLU A 214 5.16 -2.22 -4.77
N ILE A 215 5.12 -3.55 -4.85
CA ILE A 215 3.90 -4.32 -4.53
C ILE A 215 3.70 -4.46 -3.02
N PHE A 216 4.80 -4.59 -2.26
CA PHE A 216 4.75 -4.91 -0.84
C PHE A 216 5.03 -3.72 0.08
N GLY A 217 5.31 -2.54 -0.47
CA GLY A 217 5.67 -1.35 0.31
C GLY A 217 5.80 -0.07 -0.51
N PRO A 218 6.09 1.05 0.15
CA PRO A 218 6.00 2.38 -0.44
C PRO A 218 7.33 2.81 -1.08
N TRP A 219 7.73 2.21 -2.21
CA TRP A 219 8.99 2.64 -2.83
C TRP A 219 8.87 3.94 -3.65
N PHE A 220 7.66 4.36 -4.01
CA PHE A 220 7.38 5.68 -4.61
C PHE A 220 6.01 6.24 -4.19
N LYS A 221 5.85 6.59 -2.90
CA LYS A 221 4.73 7.43 -2.39
C LYS A 221 3.32 7.00 -2.80
N GLY A 222 3.11 5.73 -3.10
CA GLY A 222 1.80 5.23 -3.52
C GLY A 222 1.82 3.73 -3.73
N ALA A 223 0.88 3.05 -3.10
CA ALA A 223 0.43 1.74 -3.53
C ALA A 223 -0.45 1.93 -4.76
N TYR A 224 0.17 2.21 -5.92
CA TYR A 224 -0.57 2.31 -7.18
C TYR A 224 -1.12 0.93 -7.56
N ILE A 225 -2.41 0.86 -7.89
CA ILE A 225 -3.00 -0.34 -8.47
C ILE A 225 -3.90 0.03 -9.64
N GLY A 226 -3.61 -0.56 -10.81
CA GLY A 226 -4.23 -0.22 -12.08
C GLY A 226 -5.46 -1.05 -12.42
N LEU A 227 -6.34 -1.35 -11.46
CA LEU A 227 -7.43 -2.31 -11.68
C LEU A 227 -8.57 -1.75 -12.57
N PRO A 228 -9.23 -2.60 -13.37
CA PRO A 228 -10.49 -2.26 -14.01
C PRO A 228 -11.57 -2.02 -12.93
N THR A 229 -12.18 -0.85 -12.94
CA THR A 229 -13.12 -0.44 -11.87
C THR A 229 -14.55 -0.21 -12.37
N PRO A 230 -15.57 -0.40 -11.50
CA PRO A 230 -16.97 -0.16 -11.86
C PRO A 230 -17.40 1.31 -11.75
N TYR A 231 -16.53 2.19 -11.23
CA TYR A 231 -16.87 3.57 -10.90
C TYR A 231 -16.98 4.45 -12.13
N LYS A 232 -17.92 5.39 -12.11
CA LYS A 232 -18.22 6.26 -13.25
C LYS A 232 -18.11 7.73 -12.88
N LYS A 233 -17.90 8.59 -13.89
CA LYS A 233 -17.98 10.04 -13.73
C LYS A 233 -19.25 10.43 -12.99
N GLY A 234 -19.12 11.23 -11.93
CA GLY A 234 -20.21 11.65 -11.06
C GLY A 234 -20.43 10.79 -9.82
N ASP A 235 -19.79 9.62 -9.73
CA ASP A 235 -19.84 8.82 -8.50
C ASP A 235 -19.05 9.51 -7.40
N ILE A 236 -19.60 9.52 -6.18
CA ILE A 236 -18.88 9.97 -5.00
C ILE A 236 -18.46 8.73 -4.20
N LEU A 237 -17.17 8.66 -3.90
CA LEU A 237 -16.57 7.53 -3.20
C LEU A 237 -16.15 7.96 -1.80
N GLU A 238 -16.46 7.12 -0.82
CA GLU A 238 -15.87 7.14 0.51
C GLU A 238 -14.68 6.17 0.53
N ILE A 239 -13.54 6.62 1.05
CA ILE A 239 -12.30 5.86 1.08
C ILE A 239 -11.72 5.95 2.48
N ASP A 240 -11.67 4.83 3.18
CA ASP A 240 -11.01 4.72 4.49
C ASP A 240 -9.90 3.67 4.45
N CYS A 241 -8.66 4.14 4.27
CA CYS A 241 -7.49 3.28 4.15
C CYS A 241 -6.70 3.14 5.45
N ARG A 242 -7.23 3.59 6.59
CA ARG A 242 -6.51 3.50 7.87
C ARG A 242 -6.20 2.04 8.25
N PRO A 243 -5.04 1.76 8.88
CA PRO A 243 -3.98 2.71 9.24
C PRO A 243 -2.94 2.93 8.11
N TRP A 244 -3.20 2.45 6.90
CA TRP A 244 -2.21 2.35 5.81
C TRP A 244 -2.18 3.56 4.87
N ALA A 245 -3.19 4.40 4.95
CA ALA A 245 -3.26 5.73 4.37
C ALA A 245 -4.27 6.58 5.19
N PRO A 246 -4.28 7.92 5.02
CA PRO A 246 -5.24 8.78 5.69
C PRO A 246 -6.68 8.37 5.37
N GLY A 247 -7.63 8.79 6.21
CA GLY A 247 -9.04 8.54 5.94
C GLY A 247 -9.92 8.72 7.18
N PRO A 248 -11.26 8.70 7.00
CA PRO A 248 -11.93 8.59 5.71
C PRO A 248 -11.77 9.86 4.85
N CYS A 249 -11.75 9.73 3.53
CA CYS A 249 -11.88 10.85 2.60
C CYS A 249 -13.02 10.61 1.60
N TYR A 250 -13.51 11.71 1.02
CA TYR A 250 -14.56 11.69 0.01
C TYR A 250 -14.07 12.35 -1.27
N CYS A 251 -14.30 11.70 -2.40
CA CYS A 251 -13.91 12.25 -3.70
C CYS A 251 -14.98 11.98 -4.77
N LEU A 252 -15.13 12.94 -5.68
CA LEU A 252 -16.00 12.88 -6.85
C LEU A 252 -15.20 12.35 -8.04
N VAL A 253 -15.61 11.20 -8.58
CA VAL A 253 -14.98 10.59 -9.75
C VAL A 253 -15.24 11.46 -10.97
N ALA A 254 -14.17 11.81 -11.68
CA ALA A 254 -14.24 12.72 -12.80
C ALA A 254 -14.16 12.02 -14.16
N ASN A 255 -13.47 10.88 -14.26
CA ASN A 255 -13.37 10.10 -15.48
C ASN A 255 -13.07 8.62 -15.22
N SER A 256 -12.97 7.82 -16.29
CA SER A 256 -12.72 6.37 -16.23
C SER A 256 -11.31 5.99 -15.77
N LYS A 257 -10.36 6.93 -15.75
CA LYS A 257 -9.01 6.72 -15.17
C LYS A 257 -9.00 6.97 -13.66
N LEU A 258 -10.16 7.30 -13.09
CA LEU A 258 -10.31 7.66 -11.69
C LEU A 258 -9.50 8.88 -11.26
N ASP A 259 -9.35 9.84 -12.19
CA ASP A 259 -9.11 11.22 -11.77
C ASP A 259 -10.33 11.68 -10.96
N CYS A 260 -10.10 12.51 -9.96
CA CYS A 260 -11.13 12.88 -9.00
C CYS A 260 -10.98 14.32 -8.51
N LEU A 261 -12.08 14.85 -7.98
CA LEU A 261 -12.12 16.09 -7.22
C LEU A 261 -12.33 15.73 -5.74
N TYR A 262 -11.55 16.34 -4.84
CA TYR A 262 -11.68 16.16 -3.39
C TYR A 262 -11.57 17.50 -2.68
N LEU A 263 -11.98 17.53 -1.41
CA LEU A 263 -11.89 18.72 -0.57
C LEU A 263 -10.67 18.63 0.35
N ASP A 264 -9.98 19.75 0.54
CA ASP A 264 -9.02 19.90 1.64
C ASP A 264 -9.73 20.20 2.97
N ARG A 265 -8.95 20.47 4.03
CA ARG A 265 -9.48 20.81 5.36
C ARG A 265 -10.23 22.15 5.41
N ASP A 266 -9.94 23.06 4.49
CA ASP A 266 -10.58 24.38 4.39
C ASP A 266 -11.83 24.34 3.48
N GLY A 267 -12.17 23.18 2.92
CA GLY A 267 -13.29 22.99 2.01
C GLY A 267 -13.02 23.43 0.57
N GLN A 268 -11.75 23.65 0.21
CA GLN A 268 -11.32 24.01 -1.13
C GLN A 268 -11.23 22.76 -2.01
N ILE A 269 -11.60 22.92 -3.29
CA ILE A 269 -11.58 21.81 -4.25
C ILE A 269 -10.18 21.65 -4.83
N TYR A 270 -9.68 20.41 -4.79
CA TYR A 270 -8.45 19.96 -5.42
C TYR A 270 -8.71 18.80 -6.39
N CYS A 271 -7.78 18.58 -7.32
CA CYS A 271 -7.80 17.42 -8.19
C CYS A 271 -6.73 16.40 -7.78
N GLY A 272 -7.06 15.12 -7.92
CA GLY A 272 -6.15 14.01 -7.66
C GLY A 272 -6.50 12.79 -8.51
N SER A 273 -5.85 11.68 -8.21
CA SER A 273 -6.07 10.40 -8.85
C SER A 273 -6.15 9.31 -7.78
N ILE A 274 -7.28 8.61 -7.75
CA ILE A 274 -7.62 7.63 -6.71
C ILE A 274 -6.61 6.46 -6.70
N PRO A 275 -6.21 5.85 -7.83
CA PRO A 275 -5.21 4.78 -7.84
C PRO A 275 -3.90 5.13 -7.15
N TYR A 276 -3.47 6.39 -7.25
CA TYR A 276 -2.22 6.90 -6.68
C TYR A 276 -2.37 7.40 -5.23
N GLY A 277 -3.58 7.47 -4.67
CA GLY A 277 -3.76 8.04 -3.33
C GLY A 277 -3.67 9.55 -3.23
N SER A 278 -3.58 10.25 -4.37
CA SER A 278 -3.56 11.73 -4.38
C SER A 278 -4.93 12.37 -4.14
N CYS A 279 -5.94 11.56 -3.80
CA CYS A 279 -7.24 12.00 -3.29
C CYS A 279 -7.24 12.24 -1.76
N PHE A 280 -6.14 11.97 -1.06
CA PHE A 280 -5.97 12.36 0.34
C PHE A 280 -5.31 13.74 0.41
N ALA A 281 -5.89 14.65 1.19
CA ALA A 281 -5.21 15.90 1.52
C ALA A 281 -3.89 15.59 2.23
N GLY A 282 -2.78 16.20 1.78
CA GLY A 282 -1.46 15.90 2.32
C GLY A 282 -0.83 14.60 1.88
N TRP A 283 -1.36 13.94 0.84
CA TRP A 283 -0.77 12.73 0.26
C TRP A 283 0.71 12.94 -0.09
N ALA A 284 1.09 14.16 -0.52
CA ALA A 284 2.46 14.49 -0.89
C ALA A 284 3.46 14.34 0.26
N HIS A 285 2.99 14.28 1.51
CA HIS A 285 3.78 14.18 2.74
C HIS A 285 3.63 12.83 3.43
N THR A 286 2.98 11.86 2.78
CA THR A 286 2.57 10.60 3.40
C THR A 286 3.12 9.39 2.65
N ASN A 287 3.63 8.40 3.37
CA ASN A 287 3.88 7.08 2.80
C ASN A 287 2.58 6.28 2.80
N LEU A 288 2.04 5.99 1.62
CA LEU A 288 0.81 5.22 1.45
C LEU A 288 1.15 3.75 1.19
N MET A 289 0.70 2.83 2.06
CA MET A 289 0.92 1.38 1.86
C MET A 289 -0.23 0.72 1.10
N LEU A 290 -1.39 1.37 1.05
CA LEU A 290 -2.62 0.77 0.51
C LEU A 290 -3.24 1.66 -0.55
N SER A 291 -3.51 1.07 -1.72
CA SER A 291 -4.23 1.76 -2.78
C SER A 291 -5.66 2.08 -2.33
N PRO A 292 -6.14 3.32 -2.48
CA PRO A 292 -7.53 3.66 -2.24
C PRO A 292 -8.54 2.80 -2.97
N VAL A 293 -8.19 2.34 -4.17
CA VAL A 293 -9.06 1.53 -5.03
C VAL A 293 -9.51 0.26 -4.31
N LEU A 294 -8.64 -0.33 -3.49
CA LEU A 294 -8.92 -1.56 -2.75
C LEU A 294 -9.94 -1.38 -1.63
N ARG A 295 -10.25 -0.14 -1.21
CA ARG A 295 -11.20 0.17 -0.12
C ARG A 295 -12.29 1.16 -0.47
N ALA A 296 -12.28 1.72 -1.68
CA ALA A 296 -13.30 2.65 -2.14
C ALA A 296 -14.71 2.05 -2.03
N ARG A 297 -15.67 2.88 -1.63
CA ARG A 297 -17.09 2.52 -1.53
C ARG A 297 -17.93 3.61 -2.15
N LYS A 298 -18.95 3.23 -2.93
CA LYS A 298 -19.85 4.21 -3.51
C LYS A 298 -20.82 4.71 -2.44
N VAL A 299 -20.92 6.03 -2.29
CA VAL A 299 -21.86 6.63 -1.36
C VAL A 299 -23.27 6.57 -1.93
N THR A 300 -24.22 6.00 -1.16
CA THR A 300 -25.62 5.78 -1.59
C THR A 300 -26.67 6.52 -0.75
N GLN A 301 -26.27 7.21 0.32
CA GLN A 301 -27.12 7.93 1.29
C GLN A 301 -26.47 9.29 1.65
N PRO A 302 -27.16 10.26 2.29
CA PRO A 302 -26.68 11.64 2.26
C PRO A 302 -25.28 11.74 2.83
N LEU A 303 -24.39 12.39 2.08
CA LEU A 303 -23.03 12.64 2.48
C LEU A 303 -23.01 13.42 3.80
N PRO A 304 -21.89 13.33 4.54
CA PRO A 304 -21.58 14.32 5.57
C PRO A 304 -21.78 15.74 5.00
N GLU A 305 -22.29 16.66 5.82
CA GLU A 305 -22.51 18.07 5.41
C GLU A 305 -21.23 18.69 4.83
N GLU A 306 -20.07 18.26 5.34
CA GLU A 306 -18.73 18.63 4.91
C GLU A 306 -18.46 18.35 3.42
N CYS A 307 -19.19 17.39 2.81
CA CYS A 307 -19.05 17.03 1.39
C CYS A 307 -20.20 17.54 0.52
N ALA A 308 -21.10 18.39 1.06
CA ALA A 308 -22.20 18.97 0.29
C ALA A 308 -21.72 19.74 -0.95
N THR A 309 -20.53 20.35 -0.88
CA THR A 309 -19.88 21.03 -2.01
C THR A 309 -19.64 20.07 -3.17
N LEU A 310 -19.17 18.83 -2.92
CA LEU A 310 -18.93 17.84 -3.96
C LEU A 310 -20.24 17.39 -4.63
N GLN A 311 -21.31 17.24 -3.84
CA GLN A 311 -22.65 16.91 -4.36
C GLN A 311 -23.25 17.99 -5.25
N ALA A 312 -22.93 19.26 -4.99
CA ALA A 312 -23.46 20.39 -5.73
C ALA A 312 -22.77 20.60 -7.09
N ILE A 313 -21.68 19.88 -7.39
CA ILE A 313 -20.97 19.97 -8.67
C ILE A 313 -21.78 19.24 -9.75
N GLU A 314 -22.21 20.00 -10.75
CA GLU A 314 -22.91 19.46 -11.92
C GLU A 314 -21.94 18.66 -12.82
N LEU A 315 -22.44 17.60 -13.46
CA LEU A 315 -21.62 16.66 -14.24
C LEU A 315 -20.84 17.31 -15.40
N ASP A 316 -21.40 18.35 -15.99
CA ASP A 316 -20.78 19.13 -17.08
C ASP A 316 -19.65 20.02 -16.58
N ARG A 317 -19.69 20.46 -15.33
CA ARG A 317 -18.65 21.30 -14.70
C ARG A 317 -17.41 20.54 -14.23
N ILE A 318 -17.48 19.22 -14.14
CA ILE A 318 -16.39 18.39 -13.61
C ILE A 318 -15.09 18.55 -14.41
N GLU A 319 -15.18 18.60 -15.75
CA GLU A 319 -14.00 18.71 -16.62
C GLU A 319 -13.34 20.08 -16.50
N ASP A 320 -14.14 21.14 -16.49
CA ASP A 320 -13.66 22.51 -16.28
C ASP A 320 -12.94 22.63 -14.92
N LEU A 321 -13.53 22.07 -13.85
CA LEU A 321 -12.92 22.08 -12.51
C LEU A 321 -11.64 21.26 -12.45
N LEU A 322 -11.56 20.11 -13.12
CA LEU A 322 -10.32 19.34 -13.23
C LEU A 322 -9.21 20.16 -13.90
N GLU A 323 -9.53 20.88 -14.99
CA GLU A 323 -8.56 21.71 -15.70
C GLU A 323 -8.12 22.92 -14.85
N GLU A 324 -9.05 23.60 -14.18
CA GLU A 324 -8.75 24.69 -13.24
C GLU A 324 -7.86 24.22 -12.09
N CYS A 325 -8.14 23.04 -11.54
CA CYS A 325 -7.38 22.46 -10.44
C CYS A 325 -6.01 21.91 -10.86
N ALA A 326 -5.78 21.63 -12.15
CA ALA A 326 -4.50 21.14 -12.64
C ALA A 326 -3.35 22.12 -12.36
N GLY A 327 -3.65 23.43 -12.25
CA GLY A 327 -2.71 24.47 -11.82
C GLY A 327 -2.45 24.53 -10.31
N ASN A 328 -3.33 23.92 -9.51
CA ASN A 328 -3.32 23.91 -8.04
C ASN A 328 -2.98 22.53 -7.45
N LYS A 329 -2.41 21.61 -8.23
CA LYS A 329 -1.95 20.31 -7.69
C LYS A 329 -1.07 20.55 -6.47
N GLU A 330 -1.39 19.86 -5.37
CA GLU A 330 -0.55 19.82 -4.18
C GLU A 330 0.88 19.52 -4.63
N LYS A 331 1.77 20.50 -4.49
CA LYS A 331 3.14 20.35 -4.96
C LYS A 331 3.86 19.48 -3.96
N GLU A 332 4.55 18.47 -4.46
CA GLU A 332 5.47 17.73 -3.62
C GLU A 332 6.47 18.72 -3.02
N PRO A 333 6.68 18.68 -1.70
CA PRO A 333 7.59 19.62 -1.07
C PRO A 333 9.03 19.32 -1.56
N GLY A 334 9.81 20.37 -1.81
CA GLY A 334 11.17 20.21 -2.35
C GLY A 334 12.15 19.44 -1.45
N TRP A 335 11.84 19.21 -0.17
CA TRP A 335 12.64 18.31 0.68
C TRP A 335 12.45 16.83 0.34
N LEU A 336 11.37 16.49 -0.36
CA LEU A 336 11.14 15.15 -0.88
C LEU A 336 11.95 14.90 -2.16
N ASP A 337 12.26 15.96 -2.93
CA ASP A 337 13.32 15.92 -3.94
C ASP A 337 14.71 15.73 -3.31
N ILE A 338 14.94 16.20 -2.07
CA ILE A 338 16.18 15.91 -1.33
C ILE A 338 16.24 14.42 -0.95
N TYR A 339 15.14 13.80 -0.49
CA TYR A 339 15.08 12.34 -0.29
C TYR A 339 15.27 11.57 -1.61
N ARG A 340 14.70 12.03 -2.72
CA ARG A 340 14.91 11.43 -4.06
C ARG A 340 16.33 11.61 -4.61
N HIS A 341 17.03 12.68 -4.24
CA HIS A 341 18.45 12.84 -4.54
C HIS A 341 19.36 12.01 -3.62
N ARG A 342 18.82 11.43 -2.55
CA ARG A 342 19.51 10.42 -1.73
C ARG A 342 19.33 8.99 -2.25
N ALA A 343 18.47 8.77 -3.25
CA ALA A 343 18.19 7.46 -3.86
C ALA A 343 18.53 7.40 -5.37
N ARG A 344 19.42 8.28 -5.87
CA ARG A 344 19.91 8.28 -7.25
C ARG A 344 21.42 8.15 -7.31
#